data_AF-A0A357PSD8-F1
#
_entry.id   AF-A0A357PSD8-F1
#
_cell.length_a   1.000
_cell.length_b   1.000
_cell.length_c   1.000
_cell.angle_alpha   90.00
_cell.angle_beta   90.00
_cell.angle_gamma   90.00
#
_symmetry.space_group_name_H-M   'P 1'
#
loop_
_entity.id
_entity.type
_entity.pdbx_description
1 polymer ?
#
loop_
_entity_poly.entity_id
_entity_poly.type
_entity_poly.pdbx_seq_one_letter_code
_entity_poly.pdbx_strand_id
1 'polypeptide(L)'
;MKIKCDFCQTEYSVPSLRGGAVKCAVCGNTWTPARSNNRGASMMFFAALCALLSAIVFTVAVITRQKIESANTAPLVAHVTSVRTTTDTGGMPRLVVDGTVQNVSDEIYGVPDLIITARDANGNIIMQQKFMPSATLLDAGTQVQFSHTLSGSAMGVKRVSAELANMGTKK
;
A
#
# COMPACT_ATOMS: atom_id res chain seq x y z
N MET A 1 19.60 28.28 44.92
CA MET A 1 20.21 26.94 44.73
C MET A 1 21.07 26.60 45.94
N LYS A 2 21.28 25.31 46.23
CA LYS A 2 22.05 24.87 47.39
C LYS A 2 23.45 24.41 46.95
N ILE A 3 24.48 24.84 47.66
CA ILE A 3 25.85 24.38 47.48
C ILE A 3 26.39 23.83 48.80
N LYS A 4 27.27 22.85 48.72
CA LYS A 4 27.88 22.20 49.88
C LYS A 4 29.38 22.38 49.83
N CYS A 5 30.01 22.69 50.97
CA CYS A 5 31.46 22.69 51.06
C CYS A 5 31.99 21.26 51.02
N ASP A 6 32.95 20.99 50.12
CA ASP A 6 33.53 19.65 49.96
C ASP A 6 34.30 19.18 51.21
N PHE A 7 34.78 20.12 52.03
CA PHE A 7 35.56 19.82 53.23
C PHE A 7 34.68 19.63 54.47
N CYS A 8 34.02 20.69 54.94
CA CYS A 8 33.26 20.67 56.20
C CYS A 8 31.76 20.35 56.00
N GLN A 9 31.32 20.09 54.76
CA GLN A 9 29.96 19.69 54.44
C GLN A 9 28.87 20.72 54.79
N THR A 10 29.24 21.96 55.15
CA THR A 10 28.31 23.06 55.41
C THR A 10 27.55 23.42 54.14
N GLU A 11 26.23 23.56 54.27
CA GLU A 11 25.31 23.89 53.18
C GLU A 11 25.01 25.39 53.16
N TYR A 12 25.06 25.99 51.97
CA TYR A 12 24.76 27.41 51.75
C TYR A 12 23.65 27.54 50.70
N SER A 13 22.67 28.41 50.99
CA SER A 13 21.67 28.83 50.02
C SER A 13 22.14 30.10 49.33
N VAL A 14 22.40 30.02 48.03
CA VAL A 14 22.86 31.16 47.21
C VAL A 14 21.86 31.45 46.07
N PRO A 15 21.60 32.73 45.74
CA PRO A 15 20.63 33.10 44.71
C PRO A 15 21.09 32.67 43.31
N SER A 16 22.38 32.85 42.99
CA SER A 16 22.98 32.38 41.74
C SER A 16 24.49 32.17 41.91
N LEU A 17 25.05 31.18 41.21
CA LEU A 17 26.50 31.01 41.10
C LEU A 17 27.02 31.78 39.89
N ARG A 18 27.76 32.87 40.15
CA ARG A 18 28.71 33.39 39.17
C ARG A 18 29.85 32.37 39.08
N GLY A 19 30.21 31.94 37.87
CA GLY A 19 31.24 30.91 37.70
C GLY A 19 32.54 31.34 38.38
N GLY A 20 33.12 30.49 39.22
CA GLY A 20 34.32 30.81 39.99
C GLY A 20 34.44 29.97 41.25
N ALA A 21 35.62 30.03 41.89
CA ALA A 21 35.87 29.41 43.17
C ALA A 21 35.23 30.23 44.29
N VAL A 22 34.65 29.55 45.29
CA VAL A 22 34.05 30.15 46.48
C VAL A 22 34.82 29.70 47.72
N LYS A 23 34.93 30.58 48.72
CA LYS A 23 35.61 30.29 50.00
C LYS A 23 34.61 29.99 51.09
N CYS A 24 34.86 28.94 51.87
CA CYS A 24 34.00 28.53 52.98
C CYS A 24 34.12 29.53 54.13
N ALA A 25 32.98 30.01 54.63
CA ALA A 25 32.96 30.88 55.80
C ALA A 25 33.29 30.14 57.11
N VAL A 26 33.15 28.80 57.14
CA VAL A 26 33.38 27.97 58.34
C VAL A 26 34.80 27.44 58.41
N CYS A 27 35.28 26.76 57.36
CA CYS A 27 36.60 26.11 57.36
C CYS A 27 37.66 26.81 56.50
N GLY A 28 37.30 27.87 55.77
CA GLY A 28 38.22 28.59 54.89
C GLY A 28 38.61 27.88 53.59
N ASN A 29 38.17 26.63 53.37
CA ASN A 29 38.46 25.89 52.14
C ASN A 29 37.88 26.59 50.91
N THR A 30 38.62 26.59 49.80
CA THR A 30 38.19 27.20 48.53
C THR A 30 37.86 26.10 47.53
N TRP A 31 36.65 26.08 46.98
CA TRP A 31 36.23 25.05 46.03
C TRP A 31 35.34 25.63 44.92
N THR A 32 35.19 24.89 43.83
CA THR A 32 34.29 25.24 42.73
C THR A 32 33.04 24.36 42.82
N PRO A 33 31.87 24.91 43.20
CA PRO A 33 30.67 24.12 43.35
C PRO A 33 30.24 23.51 42.00
N ALA A 34 29.93 22.22 42.02
CA ALA A 34 29.44 21.52 40.84
C ALA A 34 28.14 22.16 40.34
N ARG A 35 28.13 22.67 39.10
CA ARG A 35 26.88 23.05 38.44
C ARG A 35 26.09 21.77 38.17
N SER A 36 24.86 21.69 38.65
CA SER A 36 23.93 20.63 38.25
C SER A 36 23.72 20.73 36.74
N ASN A 37 24.33 19.81 36.00
CA ASN A 37 24.26 19.80 34.55
C ASN A 37 22.89 19.23 34.11
N ASN A 38 21.89 20.10 33.94
CA ASN A 38 20.55 19.73 33.45
C ASN A 38 20.51 19.28 31.98
N ARG A 39 21.66 18.96 31.35
CA ARG A 39 21.76 18.48 29.97
C ARG A 39 20.96 17.20 29.69
N GLY A 40 20.68 16.39 30.72
CA GLY A 40 19.91 15.14 30.57
C GLY A 40 18.48 15.36 30.07
N ALA A 41 17.80 16.41 30.54
CA ALA A 41 16.41 16.67 30.15
C ALA A 41 16.32 17.10 28.67
N SER A 42 17.17 18.02 28.23
CA SER A 42 17.22 18.47 26.84
C SER A 42 17.52 17.33 25.86
N MET A 43 18.47 16.45 26.20
CA MET A 43 18.85 15.34 25.34
C MET A 43 17.73 14.29 25.19
N MET A 44 16.95 14.05 26.26
CA MET A 44 15.77 13.17 26.20
C MET A 44 14.67 13.73 25.30
N PHE A 45 14.44 15.04 25.30
CA PHE A 45 13.44 15.66 24.41
C PHE A 45 13.79 15.47 22.93
N PHE A 46 15.06 15.66 22.55
CA PHE A 46 15.48 15.44 21.16
C PHE A 46 15.36 13.98 20.73
N ALA A 47 15.73 13.03 21.60
CA ALA A 47 15.57 11.60 21.31
C ALA A 47 14.09 11.21 21.13
N ALA A 48 13.20 11.72 21.99
CA ALA A 48 11.76 11.48 21.88
C ALA A 48 11.17 12.10 20.60
N LEU A 49 11.60 13.30 20.22
CA LEU A 49 11.19 13.96 18.98
C LEU A 49 11.61 13.14 17.75
N CYS A 50 12.85 12.64 17.72
CA CYS A 50 13.35 11.80 16.62
C CYS A 50 12.57 10.47 16.52
N ALA A 51 12.25 9.82 17.65
CA ALA A 51 11.47 8.59 17.65
C ALA A 51 10.04 8.83 17.10
N LEU A 52 9.40 9.94 17.51
CA LEU A 52 8.07 10.31 17.03
C LEU A 52 8.05 10.63 15.54
N LEU A 53 9.03 11.40 15.05
CA LEU A 53 9.17 11.68 13.62
C LEU A 53 9.41 10.41 12.79
N SER A 54 10.22 9.49 13.29
CA SER A 54 10.49 8.21 12.63
C SER A 54 9.22 7.36 12.51
N ALA A 55 8.40 7.31 13.56
CA ALA A 55 7.12 6.61 13.54
C ALA A 55 6.13 7.23 12.53
N ILE A 56 6.06 8.56 12.45
CA ILE A 56 5.20 9.26 11.47
C ILE A 56 5.65 8.98 10.04
N VAL A 57 6.95 9.04 9.75
CA VAL A 57 7.46 8.76 8.40
C VAL A 57 7.15 7.32 8.00
N PHE A 58 7.30 6.36 8.92
CA PHE A 58 7.01 4.96 8.65
C PHE A 58 5.51 4.72 8.37
N THR A 59 4.61 5.29 9.17
CA THR A 59 3.17 5.14 8.94
C THR A 59 2.73 5.78 7.62
N VAL A 60 3.25 6.97 7.29
CA VAL A 60 2.98 7.62 5.99
C VAL A 60 3.52 6.78 4.83
N ALA A 61 4.72 6.21 4.95
CA ALA A 61 5.31 5.36 3.92
C ALA A 61 4.48 4.07 3.68
N VAL A 62 3.96 3.45 4.74
CA VAL A 62 3.10 2.26 4.62
C VAL A 62 1.77 2.60 3.97
N ILE A 63 1.09 3.67 4.42
CA ILE A 63 -0.21 4.09 3.87
C ILE A 63 -0.07 4.49 2.39
N THR A 64 1.00 5.19 2.03
CA THR A 64 1.24 5.60 0.64
C THR A 64 1.54 4.41 -0.27
N ARG A 65 2.31 3.41 0.19
CA ARG A 65 2.53 2.17 -0.57
C ARG A 65 1.22 1.43 -0.84
N GLN A 66 0.36 1.29 0.16
CA GLN A 66 -0.95 0.64 -0.01
C GLN A 66 -1.81 1.36 -1.04
N LYS A 67 -1.84 2.71 -1.01
CA LYS A 67 -2.56 3.50 -2.01
C LYS A 67 -2.00 3.34 -3.43
N ILE A 68 -0.68 3.19 -3.58
CA ILE A 68 -0.04 2.98 -4.88
C ILE A 68 -0.36 1.59 -5.45
N GLU A 69 -0.46 0.56 -4.61
CA GLU A 69 -0.86 -0.79 -5.05
C GLU A 69 -2.33 -0.83 -5.51
N SER A 70 -3.23 -0.15 -4.79
CA SER A 70 -4.63 0.01 -5.22
C SER A 70 -4.76 0.80 -6.52
N ALA A 71 -3.98 1.88 -6.68
CA ALA A 71 -4.03 2.73 -7.87
C ALA A 71 -3.48 2.05 -9.14
N ASN A 72 -2.60 1.05 -9.00
CA ASN A 72 -2.05 0.30 -10.13
C ASN A 72 -2.91 -0.92 -10.53
N THR A 73 -3.92 -1.28 -9.74
CA THR A 73 -4.85 -2.34 -10.12
C THR A 73 -5.90 -1.76 -11.04
N ALA A 74 -6.06 -2.33 -12.23
CA ALA A 74 -7.07 -1.86 -13.17
C ALA A 74 -8.48 -1.99 -12.51
N PRO A 75 -9.36 -0.97 -12.63
CA PRO A 75 -10.59 -0.88 -11.84
C PRO A 75 -11.60 -1.99 -12.15
N LEU A 76 -11.52 -2.55 -13.36
CA LEU A 76 -12.31 -3.69 -13.79
C LEU A 76 -11.42 -4.93 -14.00
N VAL A 77 -11.86 -6.08 -13.50
CA VAL A 77 -11.14 -7.34 -13.65
C VAL A 77 -12.05 -8.38 -14.27
N ALA A 78 -11.60 -9.04 -15.33
CA ALA A 78 -12.30 -10.13 -15.98
C ALA A 78 -11.71 -11.49 -15.56
N HIS A 79 -12.57 -12.43 -15.19
CA HIS A 79 -12.19 -13.79 -14.82
C HIS A 79 -13.02 -14.81 -15.59
N VAL A 80 -12.35 -15.81 -16.17
CA VAL A 80 -13.02 -16.96 -16.79
C VAL A 80 -13.37 -17.95 -15.68
N THR A 81 -14.64 -18.32 -15.56
CA THR A 81 -15.14 -19.27 -14.56
C THR A 81 -15.26 -20.68 -15.12
N SER A 82 -15.65 -20.80 -16.39
CA SER A 82 -15.91 -22.09 -17.03
C SER A 82 -15.66 -22.00 -18.54
N VAL A 83 -15.18 -23.12 -19.11
CA VAL A 83 -15.04 -23.31 -20.54
C VAL A 83 -15.64 -24.65 -20.90
N ARG A 84 -16.68 -24.66 -21.73
CA ARG A 84 -17.35 -25.88 -22.18
C ARG A 84 -17.40 -25.94 -23.70
N THR A 85 -17.51 -27.15 -24.24
CA THR A 85 -17.76 -27.34 -25.67
C THR A 85 -19.24 -27.68 -25.87
N THR A 86 -19.91 -26.96 -26.74
CA THR A 86 -21.28 -27.25 -27.18
C THR A 86 -21.26 -27.62 -28.65
N THR A 87 -22.23 -28.41 -29.09
CA THR A 87 -22.40 -28.71 -30.51
C THR A 87 -23.48 -27.79 -31.05
N ASP A 88 -23.18 -27.04 -32.11
CA ASP A 88 -24.18 -26.23 -32.81
C ASP A 88 -25.14 -27.13 -33.60
N THR A 89 -26.26 -26.57 -34.04
CA THR A 89 -27.27 -27.17 -34.94
C THR A 89 -26.67 -27.87 -36.16
N GLY A 90 -25.51 -27.40 -36.65
CA GLY A 90 -24.76 -28.02 -37.75
C GLY A 90 -23.79 -29.14 -37.35
N GLY A 91 -23.82 -29.65 -36.11
CA GLY A 91 -22.91 -30.71 -35.65
C GLY A 91 -21.47 -30.26 -35.35
N MET A 92 -21.19 -28.95 -35.45
CA MET A 92 -19.84 -28.41 -35.26
C MET A 92 -19.58 -28.08 -33.78
N PRO A 93 -18.45 -28.53 -33.20
CA PRO A 93 -18.11 -28.22 -31.81
C PRO A 93 -17.67 -26.76 -31.69
N ARG A 94 -18.43 -25.99 -30.90
CA ARG A 94 -18.16 -24.60 -30.54
C ARG A 94 -17.76 -24.49 -29.08
N LEU A 95 -16.90 -23.52 -28.78
CA LEU A 95 -16.49 -23.23 -27.43
C LEU A 95 -17.43 -22.21 -26.79
N VAL A 96 -17.91 -22.48 -25.58
CA VAL A 96 -18.65 -21.52 -24.75
C VAL A 96 -17.80 -21.17 -23.54
N VAL A 97 -17.62 -19.88 -23.32
CA VAL A 97 -16.79 -19.32 -22.25
C VAL A 97 -17.69 -18.54 -21.32
N ASP A 98 -17.69 -18.92 -20.05
CA ASP A 98 -18.36 -18.18 -18.98
C ASP A 98 -17.32 -17.47 -18.11
N GLY A 99 -17.71 -16.34 -17.56
CA GLY A 99 -16.87 -15.61 -16.65
C GLY A 99 -17.61 -14.50 -15.92
N THR A 100 -16.84 -13.72 -15.17
CA THR A 100 -17.31 -12.54 -14.47
C THR A 100 -16.45 -11.34 -14.82
N VAL A 101 -17.07 -10.16 -14.86
CA VAL A 101 -16.36 -8.90 -14.77
C VAL A 101 -16.71 -8.27 -13.43
N GLN A 102 -15.71 -7.90 -12.66
CA GLN A 102 -15.87 -7.28 -11.35
C GLN A 102 -15.29 -5.87 -11.37
N ASN A 103 -16.03 -4.92 -10.77
CA ASN A 103 -15.50 -3.63 -10.42
C ASN A 103 -14.89 -3.70 -9.02
N VAL A 104 -13.56 -3.61 -8.94
CA VAL A 104 -12.81 -3.66 -7.68
C VAL A 104 -12.53 -2.25 -7.11
N SER A 105 -13.02 -1.21 -7.78
CA SER A 105 -12.91 0.18 -7.32
C SER A 105 -14.13 0.63 -6.50
N ASP A 106 -14.02 1.84 -5.95
CA ASP A 106 -15.07 2.56 -5.23
C ASP A 106 -15.88 3.54 -6.11
N GLU A 107 -15.64 3.55 -7.42
CA GLU A 107 -16.37 4.39 -8.39
C GLU A 107 -17.17 3.53 -9.38
N ILE A 108 -18.12 4.13 -10.10
CA ILE A 108 -18.84 3.48 -11.20
C ILE A 108 -17.98 3.46 -12.47
N TYR A 109 -17.89 2.31 -13.12
CA TYR A 109 -17.10 2.15 -14.36
C TYR A 109 -17.95 1.62 -15.52
N GLY A 110 -17.69 2.15 -16.71
CA GLY A 110 -18.21 1.58 -17.95
C GLY A 110 -17.48 0.28 -18.27
N VAL A 111 -18.23 -0.78 -18.56
CA VAL A 111 -17.65 -2.08 -18.93
C VAL A 111 -17.26 -2.03 -20.42
N PRO A 112 -15.96 -2.10 -20.74
CA PRO A 112 -15.53 -2.15 -22.13
C PRO A 112 -15.89 -3.51 -22.74
N ASP A 113 -15.73 -3.60 -24.06
CA ASP A 113 -15.82 -4.88 -24.75
C ASP A 113 -14.82 -5.90 -24.16
N LEU A 114 -15.12 -7.18 -24.24
CA LEU A 114 -14.19 -8.25 -23.87
C LEU A 114 -13.58 -8.88 -25.11
N ILE A 115 -12.34 -9.33 -24.98
CA ILE A 115 -11.61 -10.08 -25.98
C ILE A 115 -11.34 -11.47 -25.40
N ILE A 116 -11.97 -12.48 -25.99
CA ILE A 116 -11.65 -13.88 -25.68
C ILE A 116 -10.56 -14.34 -26.63
N THR A 117 -9.49 -14.89 -26.07
CA THR A 117 -8.37 -15.46 -26.82
C THR A 117 -8.25 -16.95 -26.52
N ALA A 118 -8.39 -17.78 -27.54
CA ALA A 118 -8.18 -19.23 -27.47
C ALA A 118 -6.81 -19.57 -28.05
N ARG A 119 -6.03 -20.38 -27.31
CA ARG A 119 -4.66 -20.76 -27.65
C ARG A 119 -4.46 -22.27 -27.68
N ASP A 120 -3.54 -22.72 -28.53
CA ASP A 120 -3.11 -24.12 -28.61
C ASP A 120 -2.16 -24.51 -27.44
N ALA A 121 -1.62 -25.73 -27.47
CA ALA A 121 -0.67 -26.21 -26.48
C ALA A 121 0.66 -25.43 -26.47
N ASN A 122 1.04 -24.85 -27.61
CA ASN A 122 2.27 -24.11 -27.81
C ASN A 122 2.10 -22.61 -27.48
N GLY A 123 0.89 -22.18 -27.14
CA GLY A 123 0.56 -20.80 -26.83
C GLY A 123 0.20 -19.94 -28.05
N ASN A 124 0.13 -20.53 -29.26
CA ASN A 124 -0.28 -19.83 -30.46
C ASN A 124 -1.77 -19.51 -30.40
N ILE A 125 -2.14 -18.32 -30.89
CA ILE A 125 -3.55 -17.90 -30.95
C ILE A 125 -4.22 -18.69 -32.08
N ILE A 126 -5.20 -19.52 -31.72
CA ILE A 126 -6.07 -20.21 -32.68
C ILE A 126 -7.21 -19.28 -33.10
N MET A 127 -7.74 -18.54 -32.12
CA MET A 127 -8.90 -17.68 -32.33
C MET A 127 -8.89 -16.53 -31.32
N GLN A 128 -9.34 -15.37 -31.77
CA GLN A 128 -9.56 -14.20 -30.95
C GLN A 128 -10.89 -13.57 -31.36
N GLN A 129 -11.78 -13.32 -30.41
CA GLN A 129 -13.08 -12.74 -30.67
C GLN A 129 -13.41 -11.65 -29.65
N LYS A 130 -13.80 -10.49 -30.18
CA LYS A 130 -14.29 -9.36 -29.40
C LYS A 130 -15.80 -9.47 -29.25
N PHE A 131 -16.34 -9.21 -28.07
CA PHE A 131 -17.77 -9.17 -27.82
C PHE A 131 -18.13 -8.11 -26.76
N MET A 132 -19.37 -7.63 -26.81
CA MET A 132 -19.88 -6.66 -25.84
C MET A 132 -20.54 -7.41 -24.67
N PRO A 133 -20.17 -7.14 -23.41
CA PRO A 133 -20.86 -7.72 -22.26
C PRO A 133 -22.30 -7.20 -22.15
N SER A 134 -23.14 -7.93 -21.43
CA SER A 134 -24.55 -7.57 -21.22
C SER A 134 -24.73 -6.29 -20.40
N ALA A 135 -23.86 -6.07 -19.41
CA ALA A 135 -23.81 -4.82 -18.67
C ALA A 135 -22.80 -3.87 -19.29
N THR A 136 -23.23 -2.62 -19.48
CA THR A 136 -22.38 -1.51 -19.96
C THR A 136 -21.82 -0.66 -18.83
N LEU A 137 -22.36 -0.82 -17.61
CA LEU A 137 -21.96 -0.10 -16.39
C LEU A 137 -21.92 -1.08 -15.21
N LEU A 138 -20.95 -0.89 -14.32
CA LEU A 138 -20.80 -1.63 -13.06
C LEU A 138 -20.61 -0.65 -11.90
N ASP A 139 -21.49 -0.71 -10.91
CA ASP A 139 -21.35 0.01 -9.65
C ASP A 139 -20.12 -0.47 -8.87
N ALA A 140 -19.65 0.35 -7.93
CA ALA A 140 -18.54 0.05 -7.04
C ALA A 140 -18.70 -1.32 -6.34
N GLY A 141 -17.67 -2.15 -6.40
CA GLY A 141 -17.66 -3.47 -5.76
C GLY A 141 -18.58 -4.54 -6.39
N THR A 142 -19.34 -4.21 -7.43
CA THR A 142 -20.29 -5.15 -8.05
C THR A 142 -19.63 -6.02 -9.13
N GLN A 143 -20.32 -7.09 -9.51
CA GLN A 143 -19.88 -8.01 -10.56
C GLN A 143 -21.05 -8.39 -11.49
N VAL A 144 -20.72 -8.65 -12.75
CA VAL A 144 -21.65 -9.17 -13.77
C VAL A 144 -21.10 -10.45 -14.36
N GLN A 145 -21.98 -11.41 -14.64
CA GLN A 145 -21.64 -12.63 -15.35
C GLN A 145 -21.73 -12.41 -16.86
N PHE A 146 -20.81 -13.00 -17.61
CA PHE A 146 -20.90 -13.11 -19.06
C PHE A 146 -20.86 -14.58 -19.50
N SER A 147 -21.51 -14.88 -20.62
CA SER A 147 -21.40 -16.15 -21.31
C SER A 147 -21.35 -15.88 -22.81
N HIS A 148 -20.30 -16.35 -23.47
CA HIS A 148 -20.09 -16.07 -24.89
C HIS A 148 -19.71 -17.34 -25.64
N THR A 149 -20.35 -17.56 -26.79
CA THR A 149 -20.04 -18.69 -27.68
C THR A 149 -19.14 -18.20 -28.81
N LEU A 150 -17.97 -18.82 -28.93
CA LEU A 150 -17.03 -18.51 -30.00
C LEU A 150 -17.51 -19.06 -31.33
N SER A 151 -17.26 -18.30 -32.40
CA SER A 151 -17.68 -18.67 -33.76
C SER A 151 -16.80 -19.76 -34.40
N GLY A 152 -15.59 -19.97 -33.87
CA GLY A 152 -14.65 -20.98 -34.37
C GLY A 152 -14.80 -22.35 -33.70
N SER A 153 -14.15 -23.35 -34.30
CA SER A 153 -14.12 -24.71 -33.77
C SER A 153 -13.36 -24.79 -32.45
N ALA A 154 -13.83 -25.62 -31.52
CA ALA A 154 -13.12 -25.94 -30.28
C ALA A 154 -11.89 -26.86 -30.49
N MET A 155 -11.67 -27.37 -31.71
CA MET A 155 -10.55 -28.27 -31.99
C MET A 155 -9.19 -27.60 -31.76
N GLY A 156 -8.30 -28.29 -31.06
CA GLY A 156 -6.94 -27.83 -30.79
C GLY A 156 -6.79 -26.80 -29.65
N VAL A 157 -7.90 -26.28 -29.11
CA VAL A 157 -7.87 -25.32 -28.00
C VAL A 157 -7.40 -26.00 -26.72
N LYS A 158 -6.40 -25.41 -26.06
CA LYS A 158 -5.86 -25.85 -24.77
C LYS A 158 -6.01 -24.80 -23.68
N ARG A 159 -5.96 -23.53 -24.03
CA ARG A 159 -6.05 -22.41 -23.08
C ARG A 159 -7.00 -21.35 -23.62
N VAL A 160 -7.73 -20.73 -22.71
CA VAL A 160 -8.67 -19.66 -23.02
C VAL A 160 -8.48 -18.55 -21.99
N SER A 161 -8.36 -17.31 -22.45
CA SER A 161 -8.36 -16.13 -21.60
C SER A 161 -9.45 -15.16 -22.06
N ALA A 162 -9.96 -14.37 -21.13
CA ALA A 162 -10.83 -13.24 -21.40
C ALA A 162 -10.17 -11.98 -20.84
N GLU A 163 -10.02 -10.96 -21.66
CA GLU A 163 -9.38 -9.70 -21.32
C GLU A 163 -10.29 -8.54 -21.69
N LEU A 164 -10.21 -7.43 -20.97
CA LEU A 164 -10.97 -6.22 -21.28
C LEU A 164 -10.30 -5.48 -22.45
N ALA A 165 -11.08 -5.20 -23.50
CA ALA A 165 -10.62 -4.52 -24.70
C ALA A 165 -10.23 -3.08 -24.35
N ASN A 166 -8.93 -2.80 -24.33
CA ASN A 166 -8.39 -1.47 -24.03
C ASN A 166 -9.00 -0.84 -22.77
N MET A 167 -8.55 -1.27 -21.59
CA MET A 167 -8.27 -0.27 -20.56
C MET A 167 -6.97 0.42 -20.96
N GLY A 168 -7.07 1.25 -21.99
CA GLY A 168 -5.96 2.01 -22.53
C GLY A 168 -5.29 2.73 -21.37
N THR A 169 -4.01 2.44 -21.17
CA THR A 169 -3.06 3.30 -20.47
C THR A 169 -3.43 4.75 -20.82
N LYS A 170 -3.92 5.52 -19.84
CA LYS A 170 -3.96 6.98 -19.97
C LYS A 170 -2.53 7.38 -20.34
N LYS A 171 -2.37 7.84 -21.57
CA LYS A 171 -1.11 8.37 -22.08
C LYS A 171 -0.87 9.75 -21.47
#